data_AF-A0A933SZA4-F1
#
_entry.id   AF-A0A933SZA4-F1
#
_cell.length_a   1.000
_cell.length_b   1.000
_cell.length_c   1.000
_cell.angle_alpha   90.00
_cell.angle_beta   90.00
_cell.angle_gamma   90.00
#
_symmetry.space_group_name_H-M   'P 1'
#
loop_
_entity.id
_entity.type
_entity.pdbx_description
1 polymer ?
#
loop_
_entity_poly.entity_id
_entity_poly.type
_entity_poly.pdbx_seq_one_letter_code
_entity_poly.pdbx_strand_id
1 'polypeptide(L)'
;MKKLFLVIIIGLLTDTVYADSHKELRDQSKCADCHLEKPQVLPSEICTFMNIPIKDTVTEMCTKCHEYGERSHPTDKAVDFPVPPDLPLKDGKITCVTCHYPHAKFESDRRYISTSLLGSLFSREKKHKTYFLRRPNTNGELCMACHEK
;
A
#
# COMPACT_ATOMS: atom_id res chain seq x y z
N MET A 1 -53.65 21.79 14.92
CA MET A 1 -53.12 20.48 14.50
C MET A 1 -51.71 20.68 13.95
N LYS A 2 -50.76 19.95 14.53
CA LYS A 2 -49.31 19.79 14.31
C LYS A 2 -48.57 20.75 13.34
N LYS A 3 -47.75 21.64 13.92
CA LYS A 3 -46.64 22.32 13.24
C LYS A 3 -45.53 21.31 12.98
N LEU A 4 -45.18 21.10 11.71
CA LEU A 4 -44.09 20.21 11.28
C LEU A 4 -42.76 20.93 11.51
N PHE A 5 -42.05 20.58 12.59
CA PHE A 5 -40.68 21.02 12.80
C PHE A 5 -39.75 20.16 11.93
N LEU A 6 -39.26 20.73 10.83
CA LEU A 6 -38.16 20.16 10.06
C LEU A 6 -36.87 20.40 10.85
N VAL A 7 -36.49 19.45 11.70
CA VAL A 7 -35.18 19.48 12.35
C VAL A 7 -34.13 19.07 11.32
N ILE A 8 -33.47 20.05 10.72
CA ILE A 8 -32.25 19.81 9.95
C ILE A 8 -31.16 19.49 10.97
N ILE A 9 -30.89 18.21 11.18
CA ILE A 9 -29.68 17.77 11.90
C ILE A 9 -28.51 18.09 10.97
N ILE A 10 -27.90 19.25 11.16
CA ILE A 10 -26.56 19.54 10.64
C ILE A 10 -25.62 18.64 11.41
N GLY A 11 -25.40 17.43 10.88
CA GLY A 11 -24.37 16.54 11.38
C GLY A 11 -23.03 17.26 11.28
N LEU A 12 -22.42 17.54 12.44
CA LEU A 12 -21.00 17.81 12.58
C LEU A 12 -20.26 16.58 12.02
N LEU A 13 -19.99 16.62 10.71
CA LEU A 13 -19.04 15.72 10.07
C LEU A 13 -17.67 16.15 10.57
N THR A 14 -17.26 15.58 11.69
CA THR A 14 -15.85 15.60 12.07
C THR A 14 -15.10 14.93 10.94
N ASP A 15 -14.22 15.69 10.30
CA ASP A 15 -13.23 15.14 9.38
C ASP A 15 -12.45 14.09 10.16
N THR A 16 -12.82 12.82 10.00
CA THR A 16 -12.00 11.72 10.49
C THR A 16 -10.77 11.71 9.62
N VAL A 17 -9.77 12.48 10.04
CA VAL A 17 -8.40 12.38 9.52
C VAL A 17 -8.01 10.92 9.72
N TYR A 18 -8.03 10.14 8.64
CA TYR A 18 -7.59 8.75 8.65
C TYR A 18 -6.12 8.76 9.08
N ALA A 19 -5.85 8.35 10.31
CA ALA A 19 -4.48 8.24 10.80
C ALA A 19 -3.72 7.20 9.96
N ASP A 20 -2.52 7.55 9.50
CA ASP A 20 -1.64 6.63 8.80
C ASP A 20 -1.22 5.49 9.75
N SER A 21 -1.85 4.33 9.55
CA SER A 21 -1.62 3.12 10.36
C SER A 21 -0.22 2.55 10.18
N HIS A 22 0.54 3.03 9.20
CA HIS A 22 1.88 2.57 8.85
C HIS A 22 2.95 3.66 9.07
N LYS A 23 2.63 4.71 9.83
CA LYS A 23 3.57 5.81 10.13
C LYS A 23 4.93 5.33 10.66
N GLU A 24 4.93 4.23 11.41
CA GLU A 24 6.11 3.60 12.01
C GLU A 24 7.09 3.06 10.96
N LEU A 25 6.64 2.74 9.74
CA LEU A 25 7.50 2.30 8.64
C LEU A 25 8.44 3.41 8.12
N ARG A 26 8.23 4.66 8.55
CA ARG A 26 9.09 5.82 8.27
C ARG A 26 9.94 6.24 9.47
N ASP A 27 9.77 5.59 10.62
CA ASP A 27 10.56 5.88 11.80
C ASP A 27 11.98 5.31 11.64
N GLN A 28 12.95 6.19 11.45
CA GLN A 28 14.35 5.80 11.24
C GLN A 28 14.98 5.10 12.45
N SER A 29 14.39 5.22 13.64
CA SER A 29 14.84 4.48 14.83
C SER A 29 14.46 3.00 14.76
N LYS A 30 13.49 2.65 13.91
CA LYS A 30 12.94 1.30 13.74
C LYS A 30 13.38 0.59 12.47
N CYS A 31 14.31 1.17 11.69
CA CYS A 31 14.83 0.51 10.49
C CYS A 31 15.37 -0.90 10.77
N ALA A 32 15.97 -1.08 11.95
CA ALA A 32 16.53 -2.35 12.39
C ALA A 32 15.46 -3.40 12.74
N ASP A 33 14.17 -3.08 12.76
CA ASP A 33 13.12 -4.09 13.00
C ASP A 33 12.97 -5.03 11.80
N CYS A 34 13.28 -4.52 10.60
CA CYS A 34 13.19 -5.26 9.34
C CYS A 34 14.56 -5.47 8.68
N HIS A 35 15.44 -4.47 8.72
CA HIS A 35 16.74 -4.50 8.07
C HIS A 35 17.86 -4.97 9.01
N LEU A 36 18.86 -5.66 8.46
CA LEU A 36 20.07 -6.03 9.20
C LEU A 36 20.97 -4.82 9.44
N GLU A 37 20.94 -3.85 8.53
CA GLU A 37 21.74 -2.63 8.58
C GLU A 37 20.84 -1.41 8.37
N LYS A 38 21.19 -0.28 9.01
CA LYS A 38 20.44 0.97 8.83
C LYS A 38 20.65 1.48 7.40
N PRO A 39 19.58 1.60 6.57
CA PRO A 39 19.71 2.10 5.22
C PRO A 39 20.16 3.56 5.22
N GLN A 40 20.95 3.95 4.22
CA GLN A 40 21.18 5.36 3.93
C GLN A 40 19.91 5.95 3.30
N VAL A 41 19.22 6.83 4.02
CA VAL A 41 18.06 7.57 3.51
C VAL A 41 18.58 8.72 2.66
N LEU A 42 18.35 8.67 1.34
CA LEU A 42 18.70 9.77 0.44
C LEU A 42 17.68 10.92 0.56
N PRO A 43 18.06 12.16 0.22
CA PRO A 43 17.19 13.35 0.35
C PRO A 43 15.85 13.27 -0.38
N SER A 44 15.69 12.33 -1.32
CA SER A 44 14.46 12.15 -2.10
C SER A 44 13.32 11.45 -1.35
N GLU A 45 13.45 11.19 -0.04
CA GLU A 45 12.49 10.41 0.79
C GLU A 45 12.20 8.99 0.24
N ILE A 46 13.00 8.53 -0.71
CA ILE A 46 12.88 7.22 -1.35
C ILE A 46 14.14 6.44 -0.98
N CYS A 47 13.98 5.37 -0.22
CA CYS A 47 15.00 4.33 -0.08
C CYS A 47 15.15 3.65 -1.44
N THR A 48 16.11 4.09 -2.26
CA THR A 48 16.31 3.61 -3.64
C THR A 48 16.92 2.20 -3.70
N PHE A 49 17.41 1.67 -2.59
CA PHE A 49 18.11 0.39 -2.55
C PHE A 49 17.17 -0.74 -2.14
N MET A 50 16.67 -1.50 -3.11
CA MET A 50 15.83 -2.67 -2.83
C MET A 50 16.62 -3.92 -2.41
N ASN A 51 17.94 -3.81 -2.33
CA ASN A 51 18.84 -4.88 -1.93
C ASN A 51 19.43 -4.68 -0.52
N ILE A 52 18.80 -3.85 0.31
CA ILE A 52 19.22 -3.77 1.72
C ILE A 52 18.93 -5.13 2.37
N PRO A 53 19.92 -5.75 3.04
CA PRO A 53 19.71 -7.01 3.74
C PRO A 53 18.59 -6.90 4.78
N ILE A 54 17.68 -7.88 4.78
CA ILE A 54 16.56 -7.99 5.71
C ILE A 54 16.80 -9.15 6.68
N LYS A 55 16.22 -9.07 7.88
CA LYS A 55 16.41 -10.06 8.95
C LYS A 55 15.76 -11.40 8.65
N ASP A 56 14.55 -11.36 8.11
CA ASP A 56 13.72 -12.53 7.80
C ASP A 56 13.43 -12.59 6.29
N THR A 57 12.69 -13.60 5.83
CA THR A 57 12.12 -13.56 4.48
C THR A 57 11.12 -12.42 4.34
N VAL A 58 10.85 -11.99 3.11
CA VAL A 58 9.86 -10.91 2.85
C VAL A 58 8.48 -11.29 3.39
N THR A 59 8.05 -12.53 3.18
CA THR A 59 6.75 -13.01 3.65
C THR A 59 6.68 -13.00 5.18
N GLU A 60 7.68 -13.57 5.87
CA GLU A 60 7.73 -13.59 7.34
C GLU A 60 7.66 -12.18 7.93
N MET A 61 8.42 -11.24 7.36
CA MET A 61 8.42 -9.83 7.78
C MET A 61 7.02 -9.20 7.70
N CYS A 62 6.30 -9.42 6.60
CA CYS A 62 4.95 -8.88 6.42
C CYS A 62 3.93 -9.57 7.34
N THR A 63 4.08 -10.89 7.56
CA THR A 63 3.13 -11.68 8.35
C THR A 63 3.22 -11.49 9.85
N LYS A 64 4.23 -10.75 10.34
CA LYS A 64 4.26 -10.29 11.75
C LYS A 64 3.08 -9.39 12.09
N CYS A 65 2.53 -8.68 11.11
CA CYS A 65 1.42 -7.74 11.29
C CYS A 65 0.21 -8.03 10.39
N HIS A 66 0.41 -8.62 9.22
CA HIS A 66 -0.66 -8.89 8.26
C HIS A 66 -1.01 -10.39 8.23
N GLU A 67 -2.29 -10.70 8.22
CA GLU A 67 -2.74 -12.06 7.91
C GLU A 67 -2.51 -12.36 6.42
N TYR A 68 -1.85 -13.48 6.14
CA TYR A 68 -1.70 -14.02 4.79
C TYR A 68 -2.74 -15.13 4.58
N GLY A 69 -3.63 -14.97 3.61
CA GLY A 69 -4.75 -15.89 3.42
C GLY A 69 -5.28 -15.93 2.00
N GLU A 70 -6.44 -16.56 1.81
CA GLU A 70 -7.01 -16.87 0.48
C GLU A 70 -7.29 -15.63 -0.40
N ARG A 71 -7.41 -14.45 0.21
CA ARG A 71 -7.62 -13.18 -0.51
C ARG A 71 -6.31 -12.46 -0.88
N SER A 72 -5.17 -12.99 -0.45
CA SER A 72 -3.85 -12.47 -0.76
C SER A 72 -3.33 -13.06 -2.07
N HIS A 73 -2.60 -12.28 -2.85
CA HIS A 73 -1.91 -12.82 -4.03
C HIS A 73 -0.85 -13.84 -3.59
N PRO A 74 -0.66 -14.96 -4.32
CA PRO A 74 0.43 -15.88 -4.06
C PRO A 74 1.80 -15.20 -4.03
N THR A 75 2.59 -15.45 -2.98
CA THR A 75 3.97 -14.97 -2.83
C THR A 75 4.95 -16.14 -2.77
N ASP A 76 6.25 -15.84 -2.80
CA ASP A 76 7.36 -16.78 -2.83
C ASP A 76 7.34 -17.75 -4.03
N LYS A 77 6.74 -17.30 -5.13
CA LYS A 77 6.67 -18.04 -6.40
C LYS A 77 7.77 -17.57 -7.34
N ALA A 78 8.59 -18.51 -7.82
CA ALA A 78 9.52 -18.24 -8.89
C ALA A 78 8.76 -17.95 -10.19
N VAL A 79 9.34 -17.10 -11.03
CA VAL A 79 8.85 -16.79 -12.37
C VAL A 79 9.93 -17.07 -13.40
N ASP A 80 9.52 -17.53 -14.58
CA ASP A 80 10.38 -17.89 -15.70
C ASP A 80 10.21 -16.95 -16.90
N PHE A 81 9.50 -15.84 -16.70
CA PHE A 81 9.24 -14.81 -17.70
C PHE A 81 9.79 -13.44 -17.26
N PRO A 82 10.02 -12.51 -18.20
CA PRO A 82 10.48 -11.16 -17.86
C PRO A 82 9.46 -10.41 -17.00
N VAL A 83 9.92 -9.81 -15.90
CA VAL A 83 9.12 -8.95 -15.04
C VAL A 83 9.57 -7.49 -15.20
N PRO A 84 8.65 -6.52 -15.25
CA PRO A 84 9.02 -5.11 -15.39
C PRO A 84 10.02 -4.64 -14.31
N PRO A 85 10.99 -3.77 -14.66
CA PRO A 85 12.05 -3.35 -13.72
C PRO A 85 11.56 -2.68 -12.44
N ASP A 86 10.40 -2.04 -12.48
CA ASP A 86 9.77 -1.38 -11.34
C ASP A 86 8.97 -2.34 -10.43
N LEU A 87 8.83 -3.61 -10.81
CA LEU A 87 8.22 -4.69 -10.03
C LEU A 87 9.32 -5.71 -9.64
N PRO A 88 10.11 -5.42 -8.60
CA PRO A 88 11.28 -6.23 -8.28
C PRO A 88 10.93 -7.63 -7.82
N LEU A 89 11.75 -8.58 -8.24
CA LEU A 89 11.79 -9.91 -7.66
C LEU A 89 12.81 -9.94 -6.52
N LYS A 90 12.52 -10.71 -5.49
CA LYS A 90 13.49 -11.06 -4.45
C LYS A 90 13.96 -12.47 -4.72
N ASP A 91 15.26 -12.65 -4.99
CA ASP A 91 15.87 -13.95 -5.28
C ASP A 91 15.12 -14.71 -6.41
N GLY A 92 14.69 -13.98 -7.44
CA GLY A 92 13.94 -14.52 -8.58
C GLY A 92 12.46 -14.84 -8.30
N LYS A 93 11.93 -14.47 -7.13
CA LYS A 93 10.55 -14.76 -6.72
C LYS A 93 9.69 -13.51 -6.60
N ILE A 94 8.41 -13.66 -6.92
CA ILE A 94 7.35 -12.70 -6.58
C ILE A 94 7.15 -12.74 -5.07
N THR A 95 7.20 -11.58 -4.42
CA THR A 95 6.97 -11.44 -2.97
C THR A 95 6.05 -10.26 -2.70
N CYS A 96 5.70 -10.00 -1.43
CA CYS A 96 4.90 -8.84 -1.04
C CYS A 96 5.48 -7.52 -1.59
N VAL A 97 6.82 -7.40 -1.58
CA VAL A 97 7.51 -6.16 -2.00
C VAL A 97 7.63 -5.99 -3.51
N THR A 98 7.25 -7.00 -4.29
CA THR A 98 7.12 -6.89 -5.75
C THR A 98 6.03 -5.90 -6.12
N CYS A 99 4.91 -5.93 -5.40
CA CYS A 99 3.76 -5.06 -5.66
C CYS A 99 3.68 -3.89 -4.67
N HIS A 100 4.04 -4.11 -3.40
CA HIS A 100 4.03 -3.10 -2.36
C HIS A 100 5.42 -2.52 -2.12
N TYR A 101 5.50 -1.22 -1.90
CA TYR A 101 6.71 -0.53 -1.50
C TYR A 101 6.48 0.10 -0.12
N PRO A 102 6.88 -0.59 0.98
CA PRO A 102 6.56 -0.18 2.36
C PRO A 102 7.02 1.22 2.76
N HIS A 103 7.98 1.80 2.03
CA HIS A 103 8.47 3.17 2.25
C HIS A 103 7.88 4.20 1.26
N ALA A 104 6.86 3.83 0.47
CA ALA A 104 6.15 4.76 -0.40
C ALA A 104 5.26 5.72 0.42
N LYS A 105 4.73 6.74 -0.24
CA LYS A 105 3.72 7.63 0.35
C LYS A 105 2.43 6.86 0.62
N PHE A 106 1.86 7.01 1.81
CA PHE A 106 0.58 6.41 2.20
C PHE A 106 -0.61 6.92 1.37
N GLU A 107 -0.49 8.14 0.83
CA GLU A 107 -1.57 8.84 0.11
C GLU A 107 -1.11 9.40 -1.24
N SER A 108 -2.08 9.58 -2.14
CA SER A 108 -1.89 10.22 -3.44
C SER A 108 -3.11 11.06 -3.83
N ASP A 109 -2.90 12.04 -4.71
CA ASP A 109 -3.98 12.81 -5.35
C ASP A 109 -4.75 11.99 -6.39
N ARG A 110 -4.17 10.88 -6.88
CA ARG A 110 -4.82 9.95 -7.81
C ARG A 110 -5.30 8.70 -7.09
N ARG A 111 -6.35 8.07 -7.62
CA ARG A 111 -6.81 6.76 -7.14
C ARG A 111 -5.79 5.67 -7.51
N TYR A 112 -5.50 4.82 -6.53
CA TYR A 112 -4.62 3.66 -6.68
C TYR A 112 -5.37 2.34 -6.67
N ILE A 113 -6.61 2.32 -6.19
CA ILE A 113 -7.46 1.14 -6.18
C ILE A 113 -8.85 1.49 -6.71
N SER A 114 -9.54 0.50 -7.28
CA SER A 114 -10.95 0.63 -7.63
C SER A 114 -11.79 0.85 -6.37
N THR A 115 -12.72 1.79 -6.42
CA THR A 115 -13.75 1.96 -5.39
C THR A 115 -15.12 1.62 -5.96
N SER A 116 -16.03 1.11 -5.11
CA SER A 116 -17.40 0.86 -5.54
C SER A 116 -18.08 2.17 -5.95
N LEU A 117 -19.10 2.09 -6.81
CA LEU A 117 -19.87 3.27 -7.23
C LEU A 117 -20.40 4.05 -6.02
N LEU A 118 -20.95 3.33 -5.03
CA LEU A 118 -21.44 3.91 -3.79
C LEU A 118 -20.30 4.59 -3.00
N GLY A 119 -19.16 3.91 -2.89
CA GLY A 119 -17.96 4.46 -2.26
C GLY A 119 -17.43 5.70 -2.96
N SER A 120 -17.53 5.78 -4.29
CA SER A 120 -17.12 6.95 -5.06
C SER A 120 -18.10 8.13 -4.92
N LEU A 121 -19.40 7.86 -4.77
CA LEU A 121 -20.41 8.91 -4.58
C LEU A 121 -20.35 9.55 -3.20
N PHE A 122 -19.98 8.76 -2.18
CA PHE A 122 -19.87 9.24 -0.80
C PHE A 122 -18.43 9.58 -0.37
N SER A 123 -17.41 9.23 -1.14
CA SER A 123 -16.03 9.65 -0.85
C SER A 123 -15.90 11.15 -1.07
N ARG A 124 -15.72 11.88 0.03
CA ARG A 124 -15.29 13.29 0.04
C ARG A 124 -13.77 13.45 0.15
N GLU A 125 -13.03 12.34 0.09
CA GLU A 125 -11.59 12.32 0.33
C GLU A 125 -10.85 13.02 -0.82
N LYS A 126 -10.07 14.07 -0.47
CA LYS A 126 -9.17 14.76 -1.41
C LYS A 126 -7.90 13.95 -1.71
N LYS A 127 -7.56 13.01 -0.84
CA LYS A 127 -6.39 12.13 -0.92
C LYS A 127 -6.86 10.69 -0.89
N HIS A 128 -6.19 9.83 -1.63
CA HIS A 128 -6.52 8.42 -1.73
C HIS A 128 -5.40 7.56 -1.18
N LYS A 129 -5.75 6.53 -0.41
CA LYS A 129 -4.79 5.52 0.07
C LYS A 129 -4.13 4.83 -1.11
N THR A 130 -2.80 4.77 -1.08
CA THR A 130 -2.01 4.08 -2.11
C THR A 130 -1.90 2.59 -1.84
N TYR A 131 -2.15 2.17 -0.59
CA TYR A 131 -1.84 0.83 -0.08
C TYR A 131 -0.38 0.43 -0.34
N PHE A 132 0.51 1.43 -0.46
CA PHE A 132 1.90 1.26 -0.82
C PHE A 132 2.12 0.59 -2.18
N LEU A 133 1.11 0.52 -3.06
CA LEU A 133 1.29 -0.10 -4.36
C LEU A 133 2.31 0.67 -5.21
N ARG A 134 3.17 -0.05 -5.93
CA ARG A 134 4.17 0.55 -6.83
C ARG A 134 3.54 1.20 -8.06
N ARG A 135 2.38 0.70 -8.48
CA ARG A 135 1.57 1.25 -9.56
C ARG A 135 0.15 1.50 -9.06
N PRO A 136 -0.56 2.49 -9.63
CA PRO A 136 -2.01 2.48 -9.57
C PRO A 136 -2.53 1.13 -10.06
N ASN A 137 -3.67 0.71 -9.53
CA ASN A 137 -4.36 -0.51 -9.90
C ASN A 137 -5.87 -0.27 -9.94
N THR A 138 -6.29 0.87 -10.49
CA THR A 138 -7.72 1.23 -10.52
C THR A 138 -8.48 0.37 -11.53
N ASN A 139 -7.80 -0.06 -12.59
CA ASN A 139 -8.35 -0.84 -13.70
C ASN A 139 -7.64 -2.21 -13.85
N GLY A 140 -6.91 -2.68 -12.83
CA GLY A 140 -6.17 -3.95 -12.88
C GLY A 140 -4.80 -3.87 -13.55
N GLU A 141 -4.31 -2.67 -13.88
CA GLU A 141 -3.06 -2.45 -14.62
C GLU A 141 -1.80 -3.01 -13.94
N LEU A 142 -1.83 -3.20 -12.61
CA LEU A 142 -0.74 -3.86 -11.90
C LEU A 142 -0.76 -5.38 -12.13
N CYS A 143 -1.94 -5.98 -12.16
CA CYS A 143 -2.12 -7.42 -12.41
C CYS A 143 -1.74 -7.76 -13.86
N MET A 144 -2.17 -6.92 -14.79
CA MET A 144 -1.94 -7.09 -16.23
C MET A 144 -0.45 -7.04 -16.61
N ALA A 145 0.40 -6.43 -15.76
CA ALA A 145 1.86 -6.46 -15.92
C ALA A 145 2.45 -7.88 -16.03
N CYS A 146 1.75 -8.91 -15.52
CA CYS A 146 2.13 -10.31 -15.62
C CYS A 146 1.04 -11.21 -16.26
N HIS A 147 -0.22 -10.78 -16.22
CA HIS A 147 -1.38 -11.58 -16.66
C HIS A 147 -1.92 -11.22 -18.05
N GLU A 148 -1.32 -10.27 -18.77
CA GLU A 148 -1.54 -10.10 -20.22
C GLU A 148 -0.83 -11.20 -21.00
N LYS A 149 -1.54 -12.30 -21.26
CA LYS A 149 -1.20 -13.29 -22.29
C LYS A 149 -2.36 -13.42 -23.27
#